data_AF-A0A942DPR3-F1
#
_entry.id   AF-A0A942DPR3-F1
#
_cell.length_a   1.000
_cell.length_b   1.000
_cell.length_c   1.000
_cell.angle_alpha   90.00
_cell.angle_beta   90.00
_cell.angle_gamma   90.00
#
_symmetry.space_group_name_H-M   'P 1'
#
loop_
_entity.id
_entity.type
_entity.pdbx_description
1 polymer ?
#
loop_
_entity_poly.entity_id
_entity_poly.type
_entity_poly.pdbx_seq_one_letter_code
_entity_poly.pdbx_strand_id
1 'polypeptide(L)'
;MQIQFKYNRMNFSPVSSENHSAIPEIAVILAGGKGTRLGEMAKNLPKPMIDIAGKPLLERQVEWLKEFGIKKVILLTGYMAQHIRDYFGDGSRWGLSVEIIEETEPLGTAGALKQLQGKIHKPFWVVYGDLVASLSLDKAAAFHANSKAFATLVVHPNDHPYDSDLVDVDEANRILKFITKPHAPGLIARNLVNAAVYILPPEVFEMIPEGFRGDLARDIFPEMVLKKNVMAFNSPEYLKDMGTPDRLKKVRDDWESGKVQRLRVSYPRPTVFLDRDGVILQYVPDIHKSEDVKLREGAADAIRKLNRAGYLVVVVTNQPMIAKGYLSEKDLHFIHAKMETLLGESGAWVERIYYCPHHPEKGFPGERPELKVDCDCRKPKTGMLKAASSEFNIDRPHSWMVGDTWRDVECGKTFQLRTVGVTGGEGYPYKEAKAVEPEKICSGLLEAVEYILAEGILPRKDLQL
;
A
#
# COMPACT_ATOMS: atom_id res chain seq x y z
N MET A 1 9.63 28.40 -11.12
CA MET A 1 8.78 28.25 -9.93
C MET A 1 8.30 26.80 -9.91
N GLN A 2 8.89 25.94 -9.07
CA GLN A 2 8.53 24.50 -9.03
C GLN A 2 7.06 24.37 -8.64
N ILE A 3 6.20 23.98 -9.58
CA ILE A 3 4.83 23.59 -9.27
C ILE A 3 4.94 22.28 -8.49
N GLN A 4 4.94 22.40 -7.15
CA GLN A 4 4.92 21.27 -6.25
C GLN A 4 3.65 20.48 -6.50
N PHE A 5 3.78 19.19 -6.81
CA PHE A 5 2.67 18.25 -6.73
C PHE A 5 2.14 18.29 -5.29
N LYS A 6 1.05 19.03 -5.05
CA LYS A 6 0.31 19.00 -3.78
C LYS A 6 -0.32 17.63 -3.51
N TYR A 7 -0.38 16.79 -4.54
CA TYR A 7 -1.09 15.52 -4.53
C TYR A 7 -0.05 14.38 -4.61
N ASN A 8 0.05 13.60 -3.53
CA ASN A 8 0.99 12.47 -3.35
C ASN A 8 2.49 12.79 -3.29
N ARG A 9 2.91 13.92 -2.69
CA ARG A 9 4.26 13.96 -2.13
C ARG A 9 4.27 13.24 -0.77
N MET A 10 4.48 11.93 -0.79
CA MET A 10 5.40 11.42 0.21
C MET A 10 6.75 12.03 -0.14
N ASN A 11 7.23 13.00 0.64
CA ASN A 11 8.61 13.45 0.54
C ASN A 11 9.51 12.29 0.97
N PHE A 12 9.71 11.31 0.09
CA PHE A 12 10.87 10.44 0.13
C PHE A 12 12.05 11.28 -0.36
N SER A 13 12.49 12.21 0.48
CA SER A 13 13.93 12.49 0.46
C SER A 13 14.60 11.14 0.70
N PRO A 14 15.63 10.76 -0.08
CA PRO A 14 16.44 9.62 0.31
C PRO A 14 16.88 9.88 1.75
N VAL A 15 16.38 9.04 2.67
CA VAL A 15 16.92 9.00 4.02
C VAL A 15 18.36 8.56 3.76
N SER A 16 19.29 9.49 3.90
CA SER A 16 20.70 9.11 3.96
C SER A 16 20.79 7.99 4.99
N SER A 17 21.64 6.99 4.73
CA SER A 17 21.91 5.84 5.60
C SER A 17 22.39 6.20 7.02
N GLU A 18 22.30 7.47 7.40
CA GLU A 18 22.79 8.07 8.64
C GLU A 18 21.65 8.53 9.57
N ASN A 19 20.38 8.55 9.13
CA ASN A 19 19.25 9.01 9.97
C ASN A 19 18.53 7.89 10.75
N HIS A 20 19.30 6.92 11.26
CA HIS A 20 18.79 5.88 12.17
C HIS A 20 18.15 6.46 13.45
N SER A 21 18.43 7.73 13.81
CA SER A 21 17.88 8.37 15.00
C SER A 21 16.36 8.55 15.00
N ALA A 22 15.70 8.47 13.84
CA ALA A 22 14.25 8.60 13.73
C ALA A 22 13.49 7.30 13.97
N ILE A 23 14.16 6.14 13.94
CA ILE A 23 13.52 4.83 14.08
C ILE A 23 13.29 4.56 15.58
N PRO A 24 12.05 4.29 16.02
CA PRO A 24 11.79 3.83 17.38
C PRO A 24 12.63 2.60 17.72
N GLU A 25 13.37 2.63 18.84
CA GLU A 25 14.28 1.53 19.22
C GLU A 25 13.57 0.29 19.81
N ILE A 26 12.28 0.44 20.14
CA ILE A 26 11.44 -0.58 20.77
C ILE A 26 10.36 -1.01 19.78
N ALA A 27 10.20 -2.33 19.65
CA ALA A 27 9.06 -2.93 18.95
C ALA A 27 8.29 -3.87 19.87
N VAL A 28 6.98 -3.87 19.73
CA VAL A 28 6.06 -4.75 20.44
C VAL A 28 5.42 -5.69 19.42
N ILE A 29 5.50 -7.00 19.64
CA ILE A 29 4.84 -7.99 18.80
C ILE A 29 3.66 -8.60 19.56
N LEU A 30 2.46 -8.49 18.97
CA LEU A 30 1.23 -9.08 19.49
C LEU A 30 1.15 -10.56 19.08
N ALA A 31 1.59 -11.46 19.96
CA ALA A 31 1.83 -12.88 19.71
C ALA A 31 0.89 -13.82 20.50
N GLY A 32 -0.20 -13.31 21.08
CA GLY A 32 -1.10 -14.09 21.95
C GLY A 32 -2.12 -15.01 21.25
N GLY A 33 -2.28 -14.92 19.93
CA GLY A 33 -3.35 -15.58 19.19
C GLY A 33 -3.24 -17.11 19.12
N LYS A 34 -4.34 -17.82 19.43
CA LYS A 34 -4.46 -19.30 19.35
C LYS A 34 -4.39 -19.88 17.92
N GLY A 35 -4.61 -19.07 16.89
CA GLY A 35 -4.60 -19.55 15.50
C GLY A 35 -5.70 -20.56 15.14
N THR A 36 -6.87 -20.51 15.79
CA THR A 36 -7.97 -21.47 15.61
C THR A 36 -8.38 -21.72 14.16
N ARG A 37 -8.31 -20.70 13.30
CA ARG A 37 -8.62 -20.80 11.85
C ARG A 37 -7.63 -21.65 11.04
N LEU A 38 -6.45 -21.96 11.59
CA LEU A 38 -5.44 -22.80 10.96
C LEU A 38 -5.60 -24.29 11.29
N GLY A 39 -6.58 -24.65 12.13
CA GLY A 39 -6.90 -26.03 12.47
C GLY A 39 -5.70 -26.79 13.06
N GLU A 40 -5.46 -28.00 12.56
CA GLU A 40 -4.38 -28.89 13.03
C GLU A 40 -2.97 -28.26 12.94
N MET A 41 -2.75 -27.30 12.03
CA MET A 41 -1.44 -26.67 11.85
C MET A 41 -1.02 -25.79 13.04
N ALA A 42 -1.97 -25.30 13.83
CA ALA A 42 -1.72 -24.47 15.02
C ALA A 42 -2.02 -25.20 16.35
N LYS A 43 -2.29 -26.50 16.30
CA LYS A 43 -2.78 -27.27 17.47
C LYS A 43 -1.74 -27.48 18.57
N ASN A 44 -0.47 -27.59 18.19
CA ASN A 44 0.65 -27.87 19.09
C ASN A 44 1.74 -26.79 19.04
N LEU A 45 1.41 -25.60 18.51
CA LEU A 45 2.38 -24.55 18.31
C LEU A 45 1.69 -23.17 18.35
N PRO A 46 2.27 -22.15 19.03
CA PRO A 46 1.79 -20.79 18.92
C PRO A 46 1.75 -20.37 17.45
N LYS A 47 0.70 -19.66 17.04
CA LYS A 47 0.56 -19.23 15.64
C LYS A 47 1.82 -18.53 15.10
N PRO A 48 2.42 -17.54 15.79
CA PRO A 48 3.64 -16.88 15.29
C PRO A 48 4.85 -17.81 15.12
N MET A 49 4.84 -19.01 15.72
CA MET A 49 5.94 -19.97 15.59
C MET A 49 5.79 -20.89 14.37
N ILE A 50 4.68 -20.81 13.63
CA ILE A 50 4.48 -21.60 12.41
C ILE A 50 5.61 -21.34 11.42
N ASP A 51 6.12 -22.44 10.85
CA ASP A 51 7.18 -22.43 9.86
C ASP A 51 6.75 -21.76 8.55
N ILE A 52 7.56 -20.81 8.09
CA ILE A 52 7.50 -20.22 6.75
C ILE A 52 8.83 -20.52 6.08
N ALA A 53 8.88 -21.51 5.21
CA ALA A 53 10.08 -21.88 4.45
C ALA A 53 11.32 -22.15 5.33
N GLY A 54 11.18 -23.04 6.32
CA GLY A 54 12.29 -23.54 7.16
C GLY A 54 12.66 -22.64 8.35
N LYS A 55 11.86 -21.63 8.66
CA LYS A 55 12.05 -20.76 9.82
C LYS A 55 10.70 -20.31 10.42
N PRO A 56 10.55 -20.27 11.76
CA PRO A 56 9.38 -19.68 12.42
C PRO A 56 9.12 -18.24 11.99
N LEU A 57 7.85 -17.87 11.79
CA LEU A 57 7.50 -16.49 11.42
C LEU A 57 8.00 -15.46 12.44
N LEU A 58 7.86 -15.74 13.73
CA LEU A 58 8.28 -14.82 14.80
C LEU A 58 9.79 -14.58 14.78
N GLU A 59 10.59 -15.59 14.42
CA GLU A 59 12.03 -15.41 14.23
C GLU A 59 12.29 -14.47 13.05
N ARG A 60 11.60 -14.66 11.92
CA ARG A 60 11.70 -13.76 10.77
C ARG A 60 11.34 -12.31 11.12
N GLN A 61 10.32 -12.11 11.96
CA GLN A 61 9.94 -10.77 12.43
C GLN A 61 11.04 -10.16 13.31
N VAL A 62 11.66 -10.93 14.21
CA VAL A 62 12.78 -10.47 15.05
C VAL A 62 14.00 -10.11 14.19
N GLU A 63 14.34 -10.92 13.19
CA GLU A 63 15.42 -10.62 12.25
C GLU A 63 15.15 -9.38 11.40
N TRP A 64 13.91 -9.23 10.89
CA TRP A 64 13.48 -8.05 10.16
C TRP A 64 13.58 -6.79 11.02
N LEU A 65 13.11 -6.82 12.27
CA LEU A 65 13.25 -5.69 13.20
C LEU A 65 14.73 -5.38 13.48
N LYS A 66 15.56 -6.42 13.66
CA LYS A 66 17.00 -6.27 13.87
C LYS A 66 17.69 -5.60 12.69
N GLU A 67 17.31 -5.96 11.46
CA GLU A 67 17.83 -5.37 10.20
C GLU A 67 17.70 -3.83 10.20
N PHE A 68 16.62 -3.29 10.77
CA PHE A 68 16.37 -1.86 10.86
C PHE A 68 16.88 -1.20 12.16
N GLY A 69 17.69 -1.91 12.95
CA GLY A 69 18.35 -1.36 14.13
C GLY A 69 17.50 -1.33 15.40
N ILE A 70 16.39 -2.06 15.45
CA ILE A 70 15.60 -2.24 16.67
C ILE A 70 16.47 -2.91 17.75
N LYS A 71 16.44 -2.36 18.96
CA LYS A 71 17.28 -2.78 20.09
C LYS A 71 16.53 -3.65 21.09
N LYS A 72 15.22 -3.44 21.24
CA LYS A 72 14.37 -4.18 22.17
C LYS A 72 13.08 -4.63 21.48
N VAL A 73 12.76 -5.91 21.64
CA VAL A 73 11.49 -6.51 21.21
C VAL A 73 10.74 -6.98 22.44
N ILE A 74 9.48 -6.57 22.57
CA ILE A 74 8.58 -7.03 23.63
C ILE A 74 7.53 -7.94 22.98
N LEU A 75 7.50 -9.20 23.39
CA LEU A 75 6.56 -10.21 22.90
C LEU A 75 5.39 -10.30 23.88
N LEU A 76 4.21 -9.87 23.44
CA LEU A 76 2.96 -10.02 24.17
C LEU A 76 2.36 -11.37 23.80
N THR A 77 2.56 -12.36 24.66
CA THR A 77 2.27 -13.78 24.43
C THR A 77 1.09 -14.24 25.26
N GLY A 78 0.47 -15.36 24.88
CA GLY A 78 -0.62 -15.97 25.63
C GLY A 78 -0.59 -17.47 25.42
N TYR A 79 -1.29 -17.96 24.40
CA TYR A 79 -1.31 -19.39 24.08
C TYR A 79 0.11 -19.95 23.87
N MET A 80 0.46 -20.98 24.67
CA MET A 80 1.76 -21.67 24.59
C MET A 80 2.98 -20.74 24.75
N ALA A 81 2.89 -19.71 25.60
CA ALA A 81 3.97 -18.74 25.84
C ALA A 81 5.32 -19.38 26.21
N GLN A 82 5.32 -20.51 26.92
CA GLN A 82 6.54 -21.24 27.26
C GLN A 82 7.36 -21.66 26.02
N HIS A 83 6.71 -22.07 24.93
CA HIS A 83 7.41 -22.41 23.68
C HIS A 83 8.15 -21.20 23.10
N ILE A 84 7.55 -20.01 23.17
CA ILE A 84 8.19 -18.76 22.73
C ILE A 84 9.34 -18.42 23.67
N ARG A 85 9.14 -18.60 24.99
CA ARG A 85 10.17 -18.35 26.00
C ARG A 85 11.40 -19.22 25.82
N ASP A 86 11.22 -20.51 25.64
CA ASP A 86 12.31 -21.47 25.43
C ASP A 86 13.06 -21.19 24.12
N TYR A 87 12.33 -20.74 23.08
CA TYR A 87 12.92 -20.46 21.78
C TYR A 87 13.73 -19.16 21.73
N PHE A 88 13.23 -18.08 22.35
CA PHE A 88 13.82 -16.74 22.25
C PHE A 88 14.72 -16.35 23.41
N GLY A 89 14.52 -16.89 24.61
CA GLY A 89 15.28 -16.49 25.80
C GLY A 89 15.27 -14.96 25.98
N ASP A 90 16.46 -14.38 26.15
CA ASP A 90 16.68 -12.94 26.31
C ASP A 90 16.95 -12.19 25.00
N GLY A 91 16.95 -12.88 23.85
CA GLY A 91 17.24 -12.30 22.55
C GLY A 91 18.72 -12.17 22.17
N SER A 92 19.65 -12.52 23.05
CA SER A 92 21.10 -12.36 22.83
C SER A 92 21.60 -13.02 21.54
N ARG A 93 21.00 -14.15 21.14
CA ARG A 93 21.26 -14.85 19.85
C ARG A 93 21.11 -13.95 18.62
N TRP A 94 20.24 -12.95 18.66
CA TRP A 94 19.99 -12.01 17.55
C TRP A 94 20.63 -10.63 17.77
N GLY A 95 21.41 -10.46 18.85
CA GLY A 95 22.04 -9.19 19.19
C GLY A 95 21.06 -8.07 19.53
N LEU A 96 19.88 -8.40 20.06
CA LEU A 96 18.90 -7.47 20.61
C LEU A 96 18.33 -8.03 21.93
N SER A 97 17.58 -7.23 22.67
CA SER A 97 16.89 -7.69 23.88
C SER A 97 15.47 -8.15 23.56
N VAL A 98 15.09 -9.33 24.02
CA VAL A 98 13.70 -9.83 24.00
C VAL A 98 13.15 -9.86 25.42
N GLU A 99 12.01 -9.20 25.64
CA GLU A 99 11.20 -9.32 26.85
C GLU A 99 9.88 -10.04 26.50
N ILE A 100 9.52 -11.06 27.28
CA ILE A 100 8.30 -11.85 27.04
C ILE A 100 7.34 -11.60 28.19
N ILE A 101 6.19 -11.02 27.85
CA ILE A 101 5.09 -10.80 28.78
C ILE A 101 3.99 -11.78 28.41
N GLU A 102 3.56 -12.56 29.38
CA GLU A 102 2.54 -13.58 29.22
C GLU A 102 1.23 -13.07 29.79
N GLU A 103 0.19 -13.10 28.96
CA GLU A 103 -1.18 -12.87 29.39
C GLU A 103 -1.77 -14.15 29.96
N THR A 104 -2.23 -14.09 31.21
CA THR A 104 -2.92 -15.22 31.85
C THR A 104 -4.37 -15.38 31.37
N GLU A 105 -4.96 -14.33 30.81
CA GLU A 105 -6.29 -14.30 30.24
C GLU A 105 -6.30 -13.57 28.89
N PRO A 106 -7.19 -13.92 27.94
CA PRO A 106 -7.24 -13.25 26.65
C PRO A 106 -7.79 -11.83 26.80
N LEU A 107 -6.91 -10.82 26.69
CA LEU A 107 -7.30 -9.40 26.77
C LEU A 107 -7.57 -8.76 25.40
N GLY A 108 -7.27 -9.46 24.31
CA GLY A 108 -7.30 -8.87 22.97
C GLY A 108 -6.14 -7.90 22.72
N THR A 109 -6.01 -7.40 21.50
CA THR A 109 -4.82 -6.64 21.09
C THR A 109 -4.64 -5.31 21.83
N ALA A 110 -5.72 -4.61 22.19
CA ALA A 110 -5.64 -3.36 22.95
C ALA A 110 -5.35 -3.62 24.44
N GLY A 111 -6.01 -4.61 25.03
CA GLY A 111 -5.79 -4.97 26.44
C GLY A 111 -4.38 -5.50 26.70
N ALA A 112 -3.84 -6.31 25.78
CA ALA A 112 -2.45 -6.76 25.82
C ALA A 112 -1.47 -5.58 25.81
N LEU A 113 -1.71 -4.63 24.90
CA LEU A 113 -0.85 -3.47 24.75
C LEU A 113 -0.87 -2.57 26.00
N LYS A 114 -2.02 -2.41 26.64
CA LYS A 114 -2.20 -1.62 27.87
C LYS A 114 -1.30 -2.07 29.03
N GLN A 115 -0.91 -3.34 29.10
CA GLN A 115 0.03 -3.85 30.11
C GLN A 115 1.42 -3.18 30.06
N LEU A 116 1.74 -2.50 28.96
CA LEU A 116 2.99 -1.78 28.78
C LEU A 116 2.95 -0.34 29.28
N GLN A 117 1.80 0.13 29.79
CA GLN A 117 1.70 1.46 30.36
C GLN A 117 2.71 1.62 31.50
N GLY A 118 3.46 2.72 31.47
CA GLY A 118 4.53 3.00 32.45
C GLY A 118 5.84 2.23 32.19
N LYS A 119 5.90 1.30 31.22
CA LYS A 119 7.14 0.63 30.80
C LYS A 119 7.77 1.26 29.55
N ILE A 120 6.95 1.88 28.70
CA ILE A 120 7.39 2.52 27.46
C ILE A 120 7.14 4.03 27.56
N HIS A 121 8.18 4.83 27.31
CA HIS A 121 8.16 6.30 27.45
C HIS A 121 8.55 7.05 26.17
N LYS A 122 8.75 6.33 25.07
CA LYS A 122 9.06 6.88 23.74
C LYS A 122 8.16 6.22 22.70
N PRO A 123 7.97 6.82 21.51
CA PRO A 123 7.30 6.14 20.40
C PRO A 123 7.91 4.75 20.17
N PHE A 124 7.06 3.81 19.75
CA PHE A 124 7.43 2.40 19.59
C PHE A 124 6.64 1.77 18.45
N TRP A 125 7.19 0.69 17.89
CA TRP A 125 6.51 -0.11 16.87
C TRP A 125 5.53 -1.08 17.51
N VAL A 126 4.41 -1.31 16.84
CA VAL A 126 3.51 -2.44 17.13
C VAL A 126 3.35 -3.26 15.86
N VAL A 127 3.54 -4.57 15.97
CA VAL A 127 3.46 -5.53 14.86
C VAL A 127 2.59 -6.72 15.29
N TYR A 128 1.69 -7.18 14.43
CA TYR A 128 0.93 -8.40 14.72
C TYR A 128 1.78 -9.65 14.42
N GLY A 129 1.75 -10.63 15.33
CA GLY A 129 2.62 -11.82 15.25
C GLY A 129 2.29 -12.80 14.13
N ASP A 130 1.20 -12.60 13.39
CA ASP A 130 0.81 -13.41 12.24
C ASP A 130 1.06 -12.74 10.88
N LEU A 131 1.72 -11.58 10.88
CA LEU A 131 2.05 -10.83 9.69
C LEU A 131 3.40 -11.26 9.14
N VAL A 132 3.43 -11.68 7.88
CA VAL A 132 4.67 -11.75 7.11
C VAL A 132 4.91 -10.38 6.47
N ALA A 133 5.95 -9.71 6.95
CA ALA A 133 6.31 -8.37 6.54
C ALA A 133 7.72 -8.32 5.94
N SER A 134 7.87 -7.54 4.89
CA SER A 134 9.16 -7.17 4.31
C SER A 134 9.09 -5.71 3.85
N LEU A 135 8.94 -4.82 4.83
CA LEU A 135 8.71 -3.38 4.71
C LEU A 135 9.95 -2.60 5.18
N SER A 136 10.21 -1.46 4.53
CA SER A 136 11.23 -0.48 4.90
C SER A 136 10.82 0.33 6.14
N LEU A 137 11.28 -0.07 7.33
CA LEU A 137 10.89 0.61 8.59
C LEU A 137 11.51 2.01 8.74
N ASP A 138 12.69 2.23 8.16
CA ASP A 138 13.34 3.53 8.06
C ASP A 138 12.48 4.55 7.29
N LYS A 139 11.88 4.14 6.17
CA LYS A 139 10.98 4.98 5.38
C LYS A 139 9.69 5.33 6.13
N ALA A 140 9.09 4.34 6.78
CA ALA A 140 7.91 4.55 7.61
C ALA A 140 8.21 5.46 8.83
N ALA A 141 9.37 5.29 9.47
CA ALA A 141 9.83 6.16 10.56
C ALA A 141 10.10 7.60 10.09
N ALA A 142 10.75 7.78 8.94
CA ALA A 142 10.97 9.10 8.36
C ALA A 142 9.65 9.80 8.02
N PHE A 143 8.68 9.06 7.47
CA PHE A 143 7.34 9.59 7.24
C PHE A 143 6.64 10.02 8.54
N HIS A 144 6.71 9.20 9.59
CA HIS A 144 6.15 9.53 10.90
C HIS A 144 6.77 10.81 11.49
N ALA A 145 8.10 10.89 11.49
CA ALA A 145 8.83 12.04 11.99
C ALA A 145 8.50 13.33 11.21
N ASN A 146 8.45 13.25 9.88
CA ASN A 146 8.17 14.41 9.01
C ASN A 146 6.72 14.89 9.10
N SER A 147 5.78 13.97 9.34
CA SER A 147 4.34 14.29 9.42
C SER A 147 3.91 14.85 10.79
N LYS A 148 4.77 14.74 11.81
CA LYS A 148 4.44 15.10 13.20
C LYS A 148 3.13 14.43 13.66
N ALA A 149 2.93 13.20 13.22
CA ALA A 149 1.73 12.42 13.52
C ALA A 149 1.68 12.05 15.00
N PHE A 150 0.48 11.98 15.58
CA PHE A 150 0.29 11.30 16.85
C PHE A 150 0.62 9.81 16.70
N ALA A 151 0.06 9.18 15.66
CA ALA A 151 0.32 7.79 15.31
C ALA A 151 0.42 7.63 13.79
N THR A 152 1.20 6.64 13.36
CA THR A 152 1.26 6.25 11.94
C THR A 152 0.82 4.81 11.79
N LEU A 153 -0.18 4.57 10.95
CA LEU A 153 -0.62 3.22 10.59
C LEU A 153 -0.08 2.87 9.21
N VAL A 154 0.59 1.72 9.08
CA VAL A 154 0.95 1.21 7.77
C VAL A 154 -0.31 0.66 7.11
N VAL A 155 -0.53 1.07 5.87
CA VAL A 155 -1.64 0.61 5.04
C VAL A 155 -1.14 0.15 3.69
N HIS A 156 -1.90 -0.68 3.01
CA HIS A 156 -1.56 -1.12 1.67
C HIS A 156 -2.81 -1.52 0.87
N PRO A 157 -2.80 -1.42 -0.46
CA PRO A 157 -3.81 -2.07 -1.28
C PRO A 157 -3.59 -3.58 -1.32
N ASN A 158 -4.67 -4.37 -1.40
CA ASN A 158 -4.56 -5.83 -1.50
C ASN A 158 -5.65 -6.49 -2.38
N ASP A 159 -5.60 -7.81 -2.51
CA ASP A 159 -6.53 -8.64 -3.30
C ASP A 159 -7.82 -9.07 -2.57
N HIS A 160 -8.04 -8.60 -1.34
CA HIS A 160 -9.18 -8.97 -0.50
C HIS A 160 -9.61 -7.83 0.45
N PRO A 161 -9.92 -6.63 -0.08
CA PRO A 161 -10.26 -5.47 0.75
C PRO A 161 -11.55 -5.67 1.55
N TYR A 162 -12.46 -6.53 1.11
CA TYR A 162 -13.74 -6.79 1.77
C TYR A 162 -13.63 -7.62 3.07
N ASP A 163 -12.53 -8.37 3.25
CA ASP A 163 -12.21 -9.09 4.50
C ASP A 163 -11.08 -8.39 5.26
N SER A 164 -10.97 -7.07 5.13
CA SER A 164 -9.93 -6.28 5.75
C SER A 164 -10.53 -5.02 6.36
N ASP A 165 -9.97 -4.54 7.47
CA ASP A 165 -10.29 -3.18 7.91
C ASP A 165 -9.69 -2.19 6.91
N LEU A 166 -10.46 -1.19 6.50
CA LEU A 166 -10.06 -0.16 5.54
C LEU A 166 -9.84 1.17 6.24
N VAL A 167 -9.08 2.05 5.60
CA VAL A 167 -8.99 3.46 5.99
C VAL A 167 -9.36 4.37 4.83
N ASP A 168 -10.01 5.48 5.18
CA ASP A 168 -10.16 6.60 4.26
C ASP A 168 -9.18 7.72 4.64
N VAL A 169 -8.60 8.37 3.64
CA VAL A 169 -7.51 9.34 3.82
C VAL A 169 -7.71 10.59 2.98
N ASP A 170 -7.23 11.71 3.50
CA ASP A 170 -7.10 12.93 2.71
C ASP A 170 -5.81 12.92 1.86
N GLU A 171 -5.60 14.02 1.14
CA GLU A 171 -4.46 14.21 0.23
C GLU A 171 -3.10 14.29 0.94
N ALA A 172 -3.10 14.57 2.25
CA ALA A 172 -1.90 14.58 3.08
C ALA A 172 -1.62 13.18 3.68
N ASN A 173 -2.46 12.18 3.38
CA ASN A 173 -2.49 10.86 4.02
C ASN A 173 -2.95 10.89 5.48
N ARG A 174 -3.66 11.93 5.94
CA ARG A 174 -4.31 11.88 7.24
C ARG A 174 -5.51 10.94 7.16
N ILE A 175 -5.64 10.04 8.13
CA ILE A 175 -6.77 9.13 8.21
C ILE A 175 -8.00 9.91 8.67
N LEU A 176 -9.01 9.97 7.80
CA LEU A 176 -10.29 10.60 8.05
C LEU A 176 -11.27 9.64 8.72
N LYS A 177 -11.18 8.35 8.36
CA LYS A 177 -12.08 7.32 8.86
C LYS A 177 -11.36 5.97 8.93
N PHE A 178 -11.57 5.25 10.02
CA PHE A 178 -11.23 3.84 10.13
C PHE A 178 -12.51 3.03 9.93
N ILE A 179 -12.53 2.13 8.95
CA ILE A 179 -13.70 1.39 8.51
C ILE A 179 -13.48 -0.07 8.88
N THR A 180 -14.16 -0.51 9.94
CA THR A 180 -14.03 -1.86 10.46
C THR A 180 -14.95 -2.82 9.72
N LYS A 181 -14.54 -4.08 9.65
CA LYS A 181 -15.41 -5.16 9.16
C LYS A 181 -16.44 -5.62 10.22
N PRO A 182 -17.65 -6.07 9.82
CA PRO A 182 -18.12 -6.18 8.43
C PRO A 182 -18.48 -4.82 7.83
N HIS A 183 -18.17 -4.64 6.54
CA HIS A 183 -18.47 -3.41 5.82
C HIS A 183 -19.97 -3.27 5.54
N ALA A 184 -20.45 -2.03 5.52
CA ALA A 184 -21.82 -1.74 5.09
C ALA A 184 -22.02 -2.17 3.62
N PRO A 185 -23.19 -2.74 3.26
CA PRO A 185 -23.50 -3.05 1.86
C PRO A 185 -23.34 -1.82 0.96
N GLY A 186 -22.71 -2.01 -0.19
CA GLY A 186 -22.48 -0.92 -1.16
C GLY A 186 -21.41 0.10 -0.74
N LEU A 187 -20.58 -0.19 0.27
CA LEU A 187 -19.46 0.67 0.66
C LEU A 187 -18.59 1.00 -0.56
N ILE A 188 -18.42 2.29 -0.82
CA ILE A 188 -17.42 2.83 -1.74
C ILE A 188 -16.26 3.33 -0.89
N ALA A 189 -15.09 2.74 -1.07
CA ALA A 189 -13.89 3.11 -0.33
C ALA A 189 -12.64 2.89 -1.18
N ARG A 190 -11.58 3.62 -0.83
CA ARG A 190 -10.23 3.34 -1.33
C ARG A 190 -9.81 1.94 -0.86
N ASN A 191 -9.05 1.23 -1.68
CA ASN A 191 -8.43 -0.03 -1.28
C ASN A 191 -7.17 0.26 -0.46
N LEU A 192 -7.36 0.70 0.78
CA LEU A 192 -6.29 0.98 1.75
C LEU A 192 -6.53 0.16 3.01
N VAL A 193 -5.94 -1.03 3.02
CA VAL A 193 -6.10 -2.00 4.09
C VAL A 193 -5.13 -1.71 5.23
N ASN A 194 -5.64 -1.77 6.46
CA ASN A 194 -4.84 -1.77 7.67
C ASN A 194 -3.84 -2.94 7.67
N ALA A 195 -2.53 -2.66 7.70
CA ALA A 195 -1.49 -3.65 7.51
C ALA A 195 -0.91 -4.24 8.82
N ALA A 196 -1.50 -3.93 9.96
CA ALA A 196 -1.08 -4.47 11.26
C ALA A 196 0.37 -4.15 11.68
N VAL A 197 0.90 -3.03 11.19
CA VAL A 197 2.18 -2.42 11.59
C VAL A 197 1.94 -0.95 11.92
N TYR A 198 2.33 -0.51 13.10
CA TYR A 198 2.03 0.83 13.61
C TYR A 198 3.25 1.46 14.28
N ILE A 199 3.35 2.79 14.22
CA ILE A 199 4.15 3.59 15.14
C ILE A 199 3.17 4.29 16.08
N LEU A 200 3.25 3.98 17.37
CA LEU A 200 2.37 4.54 18.40
C LEU A 200 3.19 5.31 19.44
N PRO A 201 2.62 6.39 20.01
CA PRO A 201 3.24 7.12 21.11
C PRO A 201 2.80 6.52 22.45
N PRO A 202 3.54 6.70 23.56
CA PRO A 202 3.12 6.23 24.90
C PRO A 202 1.73 6.73 25.32
N GLU A 203 1.33 7.92 24.88
CA GLU A 203 0.03 8.53 25.14
C GLU A 203 -1.14 7.68 24.60
N VAL A 204 -0.88 6.71 23.72
CA VAL A 204 -1.91 5.76 23.27
C VAL A 204 -2.48 4.95 24.44
N PHE A 205 -1.71 4.70 25.50
CA PHE A 205 -2.17 3.94 26.66
C PHE A 205 -3.28 4.65 27.43
N GLU A 206 -3.34 5.99 27.37
CA GLU A 206 -4.41 6.79 28.00
C GLU A 206 -5.74 6.64 27.26
N MET A 207 -5.70 6.23 25.98
CA MET A 207 -6.87 5.97 25.16
C MET A 207 -7.45 4.57 25.38
N ILE A 208 -6.73 3.70 26.07
CA ILE A 208 -7.17 2.33 26.37
C ILE A 208 -7.62 2.29 27.83
N PRO A 209 -8.89 2.00 28.12
CA PRO A 209 -9.39 1.95 29.49
C PRO A 209 -8.66 0.92 30.35
N GLU A 210 -8.63 1.14 31.67
CA GLU A 210 -8.04 0.19 32.61
C GLU A 210 -8.82 -1.14 32.60
N GLY A 211 -8.12 -2.27 32.57
CA GLY A 211 -8.74 -3.60 32.48
C GLY A 211 -9.50 -3.87 31.18
N PHE A 212 -9.33 -3.04 30.16
CA PHE A 212 -10.03 -3.17 28.87
C PHE A 212 -9.70 -4.50 28.18
N ARG A 213 -10.74 -5.16 27.68
CA ARG A 213 -10.61 -6.34 26.81
C ARG A 213 -11.17 -6.02 25.43
N GLY A 214 -10.30 -5.95 24.43
CA GLY A 214 -10.70 -5.53 23.10
C GLY A 214 -9.53 -5.39 22.14
N ASP A 215 -9.83 -4.87 20.96
CA ASP A 215 -8.95 -4.83 19.80
C ASP A 215 -8.57 -3.41 19.40
N LEU A 216 -7.29 -3.21 19.04
CA LEU A 216 -6.80 -1.90 18.59
C LEU A 216 -7.57 -1.39 17.37
N ALA A 217 -7.68 -2.23 16.34
CA ALA A 217 -8.33 -1.86 15.08
C ALA A 217 -9.84 -1.64 15.23
N ARG A 218 -10.52 -2.45 16.05
CA ARG A 218 -11.98 -2.36 16.20
C ARG A 218 -12.39 -1.26 17.18
N ASP A 219 -11.71 -1.17 18.31
CA ASP A 219 -12.22 -0.44 19.47
C ASP A 219 -11.44 0.86 19.74
N ILE A 220 -10.15 0.94 19.37
CA ILE A 220 -9.30 2.09 19.71
C ILE A 220 -9.07 3.02 18.51
N PHE A 221 -8.73 2.46 17.35
CA PHE A 221 -8.39 3.27 16.16
C PHE A 221 -9.55 4.12 15.64
N PRO A 222 -10.82 3.65 15.59
CA PRO A 222 -11.94 4.50 15.17
C PRO A 222 -12.10 5.76 16.04
N GLU A 223 -11.86 5.66 17.35
CA GLU A 223 -11.88 6.83 18.24
C GLU A 223 -10.61 7.69 18.08
N MET A 224 -9.45 7.04 17.94
CA MET A 224 -8.16 7.72 17.79
C MET A 224 -8.13 8.62 16.55
N VAL A 225 -8.63 8.15 15.41
CA VAL A 225 -8.64 8.95 14.17
C VAL A 225 -9.55 10.18 14.25
N LEU A 226 -10.59 10.15 15.09
CA LEU A 226 -11.47 11.30 15.33
C LEU A 226 -10.84 12.35 16.24
N LYS A 227 -9.98 11.94 17.18
CA LYS A 227 -9.44 12.81 18.24
C LYS A 227 -8.00 13.26 17.99
N LYS A 228 -7.23 12.53 17.18
CA LYS A 228 -5.78 12.74 17.02
C LYS A 228 -5.41 12.87 15.54
N ASN A 229 -4.22 13.40 15.29
CA ASN A 229 -3.64 13.42 13.95
C ASN A 229 -3.01 12.05 13.65
N VAL A 230 -3.75 11.16 13.00
CA VAL A 230 -3.28 9.83 12.61
C VAL A 230 -2.98 9.82 11.12
N MET A 231 -1.79 9.35 10.74
CA MET A 231 -1.34 9.33 9.35
C MET A 231 -1.24 7.91 8.81
N ALA A 232 -1.60 7.72 7.54
CA ALA A 232 -1.44 6.46 6.82
C ALA A 232 -0.11 6.44 6.07
N PHE A 233 0.78 5.51 6.43
CA PHE A 233 1.94 5.19 5.59
C PHE A 233 1.55 4.10 4.60
N ASN A 234 1.19 4.51 3.38
CA ASN A 234 0.79 3.58 2.34
C ASN A 234 2.04 2.88 1.76
N SER A 235 2.20 1.57 1.93
CA SER A 235 3.36 0.83 1.44
C SER A 235 3.00 -0.11 0.28
N PRO A 236 3.79 -0.16 -0.81
CA PRO A 236 3.63 -1.16 -1.88
C PRO A 236 4.35 -2.48 -1.57
N GLU A 237 5.00 -2.59 -0.41
CA GLU A 237 5.86 -3.71 -0.05
C GLU A 237 5.06 -4.93 0.43
N TYR A 238 5.76 -6.05 0.65
CA TYR A 238 5.12 -7.30 1.01
C TYR A 238 4.60 -7.24 2.45
N LEU A 239 3.28 -7.24 2.60
CA LEU A 239 2.55 -7.31 3.87
C LEU A 239 1.40 -8.29 3.69
N LYS A 240 1.45 -9.43 4.39
CA LYS A 240 0.41 -10.45 4.28
C LYS A 240 0.29 -11.27 5.56
N ASP A 241 -0.92 -11.38 6.09
CA ASP A 241 -1.18 -12.28 7.21
C ASP A 241 -1.21 -13.75 6.75
N MET A 242 -0.86 -14.66 7.65
CA MET A 242 -0.95 -16.11 7.41
C MET A 242 -2.12 -16.76 8.16
N GLY A 243 -3.20 -16.02 8.43
CA GLY A 243 -4.24 -16.43 9.36
C GLY A 243 -5.20 -17.55 8.92
N THR A 244 -5.07 -18.07 7.70
CA THR A 244 -5.85 -19.20 7.18
C THR A 244 -4.93 -20.16 6.40
N PRO A 245 -5.31 -21.43 6.18
CA PRO A 245 -4.49 -22.39 5.43
C PRO A 245 -4.10 -21.89 4.04
N ASP A 246 -5.04 -21.29 3.31
CA ASP A 246 -4.79 -20.72 1.98
C ASP A 246 -3.80 -19.55 2.02
N ARG A 247 -3.93 -18.67 3.01
CA ARG A 247 -2.99 -17.55 3.20
C ARG A 247 -1.60 -18.04 3.59
N LEU A 248 -1.51 -19.03 4.48
CA LEU A 248 -0.25 -19.65 4.86
C LEU A 248 0.43 -20.32 3.65
N LYS A 249 -0.30 -21.09 2.84
CA LYS A 249 0.22 -21.67 1.61
C LYS A 249 0.75 -20.57 0.68
N LYS A 250 -0.04 -19.52 0.44
CA LYS A 250 0.34 -18.41 -0.44
C LYS A 250 1.59 -17.68 0.04
N VAL A 251 1.71 -17.43 1.35
CA VAL A 251 2.91 -16.82 1.93
C VAL A 251 4.15 -17.70 1.72
N ARG A 252 4.02 -19.03 1.88
CA ARG A 252 5.14 -19.96 1.62
C ARG A 252 5.54 -19.95 0.15
N ASP A 253 4.57 -20.05 -0.77
CA ASP A 253 4.82 -19.97 -2.21
C ASP A 253 5.49 -18.62 -2.59
N ASP A 254 5.01 -17.50 -2.02
CA ASP A 254 5.58 -16.17 -2.23
C ASP A 254 7.02 -16.07 -1.66
N TRP A 255 7.31 -16.71 -0.54
CA TRP A 255 8.66 -16.75 0.05
C TRP A 255 9.63 -17.57 -0.80
N GLU A 256 9.26 -18.81 -1.13
CA GLU A 256 10.08 -19.74 -1.94
C GLU A 256 10.35 -19.18 -3.34
N SER A 257 9.40 -18.45 -3.90
CA SER A 257 9.59 -17.78 -5.20
C SER A 257 10.46 -16.53 -5.13
N GLY A 258 10.91 -16.09 -3.95
CA GLY A 258 11.69 -14.86 -3.72
C GLY A 258 10.88 -13.56 -3.84
N LYS A 259 9.56 -13.66 -3.94
CA LYS A 259 8.68 -12.49 -4.14
C LYS A 259 8.73 -11.55 -2.95
N VAL A 260 8.78 -12.09 -1.74
CA VAL A 260 8.83 -11.29 -0.50
C VAL A 260 9.99 -10.29 -0.54
N GLN A 261 11.17 -10.72 -0.96
CA GLN A 261 12.36 -9.88 -1.11
C GLN A 261 12.23 -8.92 -2.29
N ARG A 262 11.77 -9.40 -3.45
CA ARG A 262 11.62 -8.57 -4.67
C ARG A 262 10.63 -7.42 -4.52
N LEU A 263 9.62 -7.54 -3.64
CA LEU A 263 8.65 -6.47 -3.45
C LEU A 263 9.16 -5.33 -2.55
N ARG A 264 10.32 -5.49 -1.89
CA ARG A 264 10.94 -4.41 -1.09
C ARG A 264 11.27 -3.23 -1.99
N VAL A 265 11.07 -2.02 -1.48
CA VAL A 265 11.41 -0.78 -2.21
C VAL A 265 12.91 -0.59 -2.44
N SER A 266 13.76 -1.37 -1.78
CA SER A 266 15.21 -1.39 -2.04
C SER A 266 15.56 -2.03 -3.37
N TYR A 267 14.68 -2.85 -3.95
CA TYR A 267 14.89 -3.48 -5.25
C TYR A 267 14.10 -2.73 -6.34
N PRO A 268 14.70 -2.51 -7.53
CA PRO A 268 13.97 -1.99 -8.68
C PRO A 268 12.80 -2.92 -9.05
N ARG A 269 11.61 -2.36 -9.20
CA ARG A 269 10.40 -3.10 -9.56
C ARG A 269 9.88 -2.67 -10.93
N PRO A 270 9.60 -3.62 -11.83
CA PRO A 270 8.97 -3.29 -13.09
C PRO A 270 7.56 -2.73 -12.83
N THR A 271 7.21 -1.67 -13.53
CA THR A 271 5.98 -0.91 -13.32
C THR A 271 5.19 -0.83 -14.62
N VAL A 272 3.89 -1.09 -14.54
CA VAL A 272 2.95 -0.76 -15.61
C VAL A 272 2.19 0.48 -15.20
N PHE A 273 2.47 1.58 -15.89
CA PHE A 273 1.71 2.81 -15.82
C PHE A 273 0.48 2.70 -16.70
N LEU A 274 -0.68 3.01 -16.15
CA LEU A 274 -1.96 2.95 -16.86
C LEU A 274 -2.58 4.34 -16.89
N ASP A 275 -3.08 4.79 -18.04
CA ASP A 275 -4.14 5.80 -18.01
C ASP A 275 -5.41 5.22 -17.35
N ARG A 276 -6.31 6.09 -16.90
CA ARG A 276 -7.56 5.69 -16.26
C ARG A 276 -8.69 5.58 -17.28
N ASP A 277 -8.97 6.66 -17.98
CA ASP A 277 -10.20 6.83 -18.76
C ASP A 277 -9.97 6.25 -20.16
N GLY A 278 -10.83 5.34 -20.61
CA GLY A 278 -10.57 4.63 -21.86
C GLY A 278 -9.56 3.48 -21.74
N VAL A 279 -8.90 3.27 -20.60
CA VAL A 279 -8.01 2.11 -20.37
C VAL A 279 -8.55 1.19 -19.29
N ILE A 280 -8.75 1.72 -18.07
CA ILE A 280 -9.31 0.97 -16.93
C ILE A 280 -10.82 1.17 -16.88
N LEU A 281 -11.26 2.43 -16.98
CA LEU A 281 -12.65 2.83 -16.96
C LEU A 281 -13.20 2.98 -18.38
N GLN A 282 -14.48 2.68 -18.55
CA GLN A 282 -15.21 3.06 -19.76
C GLN A 282 -15.12 4.57 -19.92
N TYR A 283 -14.77 5.03 -21.12
CA TYR A 283 -14.71 6.46 -21.37
C TYR A 283 -16.13 7.02 -21.40
N VAL A 284 -16.41 7.89 -20.44
CA VAL A 284 -17.61 8.70 -20.41
C VAL A 284 -17.14 10.15 -20.61
N PRO A 285 -17.53 10.81 -21.72
CA PRO A 285 -17.28 12.23 -21.88
C PRO A 285 -17.80 12.97 -20.66
N ASP A 286 -16.94 13.79 -20.06
CA ASP A 286 -17.29 14.62 -18.91
C ASP A 286 -17.91 13.85 -17.74
N ILE A 287 -17.23 12.81 -17.23
CA ILE A 287 -17.69 12.11 -16.02
C ILE A 287 -17.88 13.10 -14.85
N HIS A 288 -19.14 13.28 -14.43
CA HIS A 288 -19.50 14.24 -13.38
C HIS A 288 -19.82 13.56 -12.05
N LYS A 289 -20.05 12.24 -12.06
CA LYS A 289 -20.55 11.49 -10.92
C LYS A 289 -19.92 10.09 -10.82
N SER A 290 -19.88 9.55 -9.61
CA SER A 290 -19.27 8.24 -9.35
C SER A 290 -20.10 7.06 -9.86
N GLU A 291 -21.41 7.27 -10.06
CA GLU A 291 -22.37 6.28 -10.55
C GLU A 291 -22.12 5.90 -12.01
N ASP A 292 -21.46 6.78 -12.76
CA ASP A 292 -21.09 6.56 -14.16
C ASP A 292 -19.79 5.74 -14.29
N VAL A 293 -19.10 5.47 -13.17
CA VAL A 293 -17.85 4.70 -13.15
C VAL A 293 -18.13 3.22 -13.41
N LYS A 294 -17.69 2.76 -14.59
CA LYS A 294 -17.73 1.35 -14.99
C LYS A 294 -16.35 0.90 -15.46
N LEU A 295 -15.93 -0.29 -15.05
CA LEU A 295 -14.71 -0.90 -15.59
C LEU A 295 -14.90 -1.24 -17.08
N ARG A 296 -13.84 -1.10 -17.87
CA ARG A 296 -13.78 -1.74 -19.19
C ARG A 296 -13.74 -3.25 -19.02
N GLU A 297 -14.25 -3.95 -20.02
CA GLU A 297 -14.17 -5.41 -20.08
C GLU A 297 -12.70 -5.88 -19.96
N GLY A 298 -12.46 -6.87 -19.12
CA GLY A 298 -11.13 -7.43 -18.87
C GLY A 298 -10.17 -6.55 -18.06
N ALA A 299 -10.53 -5.31 -17.69
CA ALA A 299 -9.61 -4.40 -17.00
C ALA A 299 -9.15 -4.93 -15.62
N ALA A 300 -10.09 -5.44 -14.82
CA ALA A 300 -9.77 -6.04 -13.53
C ALA A 300 -8.91 -7.31 -13.67
N ASP A 301 -9.23 -8.17 -14.64
CA ASP A 301 -8.46 -9.39 -14.89
C ASP A 301 -7.02 -9.07 -15.33
N ALA A 302 -6.86 -8.06 -16.17
CA ALA A 302 -5.57 -7.57 -16.63
C ALA A 302 -4.72 -7.07 -15.45
N ILE A 303 -5.29 -6.19 -14.61
CA ILE A 303 -4.59 -5.65 -13.43
C ILE A 303 -4.25 -6.79 -12.45
N ARG A 304 -5.17 -7.73 -12.21
CA ARG A 304 -4.90 -8.89 -11.36
C ARG A 304 -3.75 -9.76 -11.89
N LYS A 305 -3.63 -9.95 -13.21
CA LYS A 305 -2.50 -10.65 -13.83
C LYS A 305 -1.18 -9.92 -13.55
N LEU A 306 -1.13 -8.60 -13.71
CA LEU A 306 0.04 -7.78 -13.37
C LEU A 306 0.42 -7.90 -11.89
N ASN A 307 -0.57 -7.76 -10.99
CA ASN A 307 -0.34 -7.86 -9.56
C ASN A 307 0.25 -9.23 -9.16
N ARG A 308 -0.27 -10.33 -9.75
CA ARG A 308 0.23 -11.69 -9.51
C ARG A 308 1.66 -11.88 -10.03
N ALA A 309 1.99 -11.25 -11.16
CA ALA A 309 3.33 -11.26 -11.74
C ALA A 309 4.34 -10.39 -10.97
N GLY A 310 3.89 -9.56 -10.01
CA GLY A 310 4.76 -8.75 -9.16
C GLY A 310 5.09 -7.36 -9.72
N TYR A 311 4.41 -6.93 -10.79
CA TYR A 311 4.50 -5.55 -11.28
C TYR A 311 3.88 -4.59 -10.27
N LEU A 312 4.45 -3.38 -10.18
CA LEU A 312 3.72 -2.23 -9.68
C LEU A 312 2.71 -1.79 -10.76
N VAL A 313 1.47 -1.52 -10.38
CA VAL A 313 0.43 -0.98 -11.24
C VAL A 313 0.09 0.43 -10.76
N VAL A 314 0.47 1.42 -11.56
CA VAL A 314 0.34 2.84 -11.19
C VAL A 314 -0.56 3.54 -12.18
N VAL A 315 -1.62 4.18 -11.69
CA VAL A 315 -2.52 4.97 -12.53
C VAL A 315 -1.96 6.39 -12.66
N VAL A 316 -1.88 6.90 -13.89
CA VAL A 316 -1.43 8.27 -14.20
C VAL A 316 -2.43 8.91 -15.16
N THR A 317 -3.18 9.91 -14.72
CA THR A 317 -4.33 10.41 -15.49
C THR A 317 -4.45 11.94 -15.54
N ASN A 318 -4.83 12.47 -16.69
CA ASN A 318 -5.13 13.89 -16.84
C ASN A 318 -6.59 14.15 -16.39
N GLN A 319 -6.80 14.96 -15.35
CA GLN A 319 -8.12 15.24 -14.78
C GLN A 319 -8.49 16.73 -14.89
N PRO A 320 -8.62 17.26 -16.12
CA PRO A 320 -8.83 18.69 -16.33
C PRO A 320 -10.19 19.21 -15.86
N MET A 321 -11.14 18.31 -15.56
CA MET A 321 -12.47 18.66 -15.08
C MET A 321 -12.43 19.45 -13.78
N ILE A 322 -11.38 19.26 -12.96
CA ILE A 322 -11.13 20.08 -11.77
C ILE A 322 -10.79 21.52 -12.17
N ALA A 323 -9.81 21.73 -13.06
CA ALA A 323 -9.48 23.06 -13.58
C ALA A 323 -10.66 23.74 -14.31
N LYS A 324 -11.52 22.96 -14.97
CA LYS A 324 -12.72 23.46 -15.64
C LYS A 324 -13.87 23.80 -14.67
N GLY A 325 -13.77 23.42 -13.40
CA GLY A 325 -14.80 23.68 -12.38
C GLY A 325 -15.96 22.70 -12.36
N TYR A 326 -15.85 21.58 -13.07
CA TYR A 326 -16.93 20.59 -13.22
C TYR A 326 -16.85 19.43 -12.22
N LEU A 327 -15.71 19.28 -11.53
CA LEU A 327 -15.50 18.32 -10.44
C LEU A 327 -14.70 19.00 -9.32
N SER A 328 -15.01 18.67 -8.07
CA SER A 328 -14.13 18.96 -6.93
C SER A 328 -13.11 17.83 -6.73
N GLU A 329 -12.05 18.08 -5.95
CA GLU A 329 -11.12 17.02 -5.52
C GLU A 329 -11.85 15.91 -4.74
N LYS A 330 -12.91 16.27 -4.00
CA LYS A 330 -13.76 15.31 -3.28
C LYS A 330 -14.52 14.40 -4.24
N ASP A 331 -15.08 14.94 -5.31
CA ASP A 331 -15.78 14.13 -6.33
C ASP A 331 -14.80 13.18 -7.03
N LEU A 332 -13.60 13.66 -7.34
CA LEU A 332 -12.54 12.83 -7.91
C LEU A 332 -12.10 11.72 -6.95
N HIS A 333 -12.00 12.02 -5.64
CA HIS A 333 -11.73 11.01 -4.62
C HIS A 333 -12.79 9.90 -4.65
N PHE A 334 -14.08 10.23 -4.75
CA PHE A 334 -15.15 9.23 -4.86
C PHE A 334 -15.08 8.41 -6.14
N ILE A 335 -14.75 9.03 -7.28
CA ILE A 335 -14.52 8.32 -8.55
C ILE A 335 -13.38 7.29 -8.39
N HIS A 336 -12.27 7.71 -7.79
CA HIS A 336 -11.13 6.83 -7.55
C HIS A 336 -11.42 5.72 -6.54
N ALA A 337 -12.17 6.02 -5.46
CA ALA A 337 -12.64 5.03 -4.50
C ALA A 337 -13.58 4.01 -5.17
N LYS A 338 -14.49 4.45 -6.05
CA LYS A 338 -15.39 3.57 -6.79
C LYS A 338 -14.63 2.65 -7.73
N MET A 339 -13.64 3.18 -8.46
CA MET A 339 -12.76 2.36 -9.31
C MET A 339 -12.04 1.29 -8.49
N GLU A 340 -11.43 1.65 -7.37
CA GLU A 340 -10.73 0.68 -6.51
C GLU A 340 -11.66 -0.34 -5.86
N THR A 341 -12.88 0.06 -5.51
CA THR A 341 -13.92 -0.86 -5.02
C THR A 341 -14.23 -1.92 -6.08
N LEU A 342 -14.50 -1.50 -7.33
CA LEU A 342 -14.80 -2.41 -8.44
C LEU A 342 -13.62 -3.33 -8.80
N LEU A 343 -12.39 -2.82 -8.74
CA LEU A 343 -11.18 -3.63 -8.92
C LEU A 343 -11.04 -4.67 -7.79
N GLY A 344 -11.27 -4.23 -6.55
CA GLY A 344 -11.18 -5.05 -5.35
C GLY A 344 -12.19 -6.20 -5.31
N GLU A 345 -13.40 -6.00 -5.85
CA GLU A 345 -14.41 -7.06 -6.04
C GLU A 345 -13.88 -8.22 -6.91
N SER A 346 -12.94 -7.94 -7.80
CA SER A 346 -12.28 -8.92 -8.66
C SER A 346 -10.89 -9.34 -8.18
N GLY A 347 -10.46 -8.92 -6.98
CA GLY A 347 -9.13 -9.19 -6.43
C GLY A 347 -7.98 -8.50 -7.18
N ALA A 348 -8.28 -7.38 -7.84
CA ALA A 348 -7.32 -6.53 -8.53
C ALA A 348 -7.08 -5.24 -7.72
N TRP A 349 -5.88 -4.68 -7.81
CA TRP A 349 -5.58 -3.40 -7.15
C TRP A 349 -4.54 -2.59 -7.91
N VAL A 350 -4.49 -1.30 -7.62
CA VAL A 350 -3.46 -0.38 -8.08
C VAL A 350 -2.69 0.15 -6.87
N GLU A 351 -1.39 0.32 -7.00
CA GLU A 351 -0.55 0.77 -5.89
C GLU A 351 -0.77 2.26 -5.60
N ARG A 352 -0.80 3.08 -6.66
CA ARG A 352 -0.97 4.54 -6.62
C ARG A 352 -1.78 5.08 -7.77
N ILE A 353 -2.41 6.21 -7.51
CA ILE A 353 -3.03 7.07 -8.51
C ILE A 353 -2.35 8.43 -8.45
N TYR A 354 -1.74 8.85 -9.54
CA TYR A 354 -1.30 10.21 -9.76
C TYR A 354 -2.23 10.85 -10.79
N TYR A 355 -2.66 12.06 -10.52
CA TYR A 355 -3.51 12.79 -11.44
C TYR A 355 -3.05 14.23 -11.60
N CYS A 356 -3.33 14.80 -12.76
CA CYS A 356 -3.04 16.20 -13.05
C CYS A 356 -4.35 17.00 -13.15
N PRO A 357 -4.66 17.89 -12.20
CA PRO A 357 -5.91 18.65 -12.20
C PRO A 357 -5.92 19.84 -13.19
N HIS A 358 -4.75 20.18 -13.76
CA HIS A 358 -4.54 21.42 -14.52
C HIS A 358 -5.02 21.35 -15.98
N HIS A 359 -5.33 22.52 -16.54
CA HIS A 359 -5.68 22.70 -17.96
C HIS A 359 -5.17 24.05 -18.50
N PRO A 360 -4.42 24.11 -19.61
CA PRO A 360 -3.83 25.37 -20.08
C PRO A 360 -4.84 26.35 -20.71
N GLU A 361 -5.84 25.85 -21.43
CA GLU A 361 -6.85 26.71 -22.10
C GLU A 361 -7.83 27.29 -21.11
N LYS A 362 -8.19 28.57 -21.26
CA LYS A 362 -9.13 29.33 -20.42
C LYS A 362 -10.49 29.53 -21.10
N GLY A 363 -11.47 30.02 -20.35
CA GLY A 363 -12.80 30.39 -20.87
C GLY A 363 -13.90 29.36 -20.62
N PHE A 364 -13.68 28.42 -19.69
CA PHE A 364 -14.72 27.47 -19.28
C PHE A 364 -15.60 28.08 -18.17
N PRO A 365 -16.93 27.93 -18.22
CA PRO A 365 -17.81 28.38 -17.15
C PRO A 365 -17.46 27.72 -15.81
N GLY A 366 -17.23 28.53 -14.77
CA GLY A 366 -16.89 28.04 -13.42
C GLY A 366 -15.44 27.60 -13.25
N GLU A 367 -14.56 27.88 -14.22
CA GLU A 367 -13.16 27.44 -14.15
C GLU A 367 -12.42 27.96 -12.93
N ARG A 368 -11.44 27.18 -12.48
CA ARG A 368 -10.56 27.50 -11.34
C ARG A 368 -9.28 28.17 -11.86
N PRO A 369 -9.15 29.51 -11.82
CA PRO A 369 -8.07 30.23 -12.49
C PRO A 369 -6.67 29.80 -12.06
N GLU A 370 -6.53 29.39 -10.79
CA GLU A 370 -5.28 28.90 -10.21
C GLU A 370 -4.78 27.58 -10.82
N LEU A 371 -5.68 26.81 -11.45
CA LEU A 371 -5.35 25.56 -12.12
C LEU A 371 -5.19 25.71 -13.65
N LYS A 372 -5.35 26.93 -14.18
CA LYS A 372 -5.27 27.24 -15.60
C LYS A 372 -3.85 27.51 -16.08
N VAL A 373 -2.99 26.50 -15.99
CA VAL A 373 -1.54 26.62 -16.21
C VAL A 373 -1.03 25.53 -17.16
N ASP A 374 0.05 25.85 -17.88
CA ASP A 374 0.88 24.83 -18.53
C ASP A 374 1.83 24.22 -17.49
N CYS A 375 1.41 23.10 -16.90
CA CYS A 375 2.14 22.41 -15.85
C CYS A 375 3.04 21.29 -16.41
N ASP A 376 3.94 20.77 -15.59
CA ASP A 376 4.78 19.61 -15.95
C ASP A 376 4.08 18.25 -15.70
N CYS A 377 2.95 18.23 -14.99
CA CYS A 377 2.24 17.00 -14.68
C CYS A 377 1.41 16.44 -15.83
N ARG A 378 0.89 17.31 -16.70
CA ARG A 378 -0.10 16.94 -17.70
C ARG A 378 0.56 16.18 -18.83
N LYS A 379 0.12 14.93 -19.07
CA LYS A 379 0.57 14.16 -20.24
C LYS A 379 0.29 14.96 -21.53
N PRO A 380 1.24 15.07 -22.46
CA PRO A 380 2.40 14.18 -22.68
C PRO A 380 3.65 14.44 -21.82
N LYS A 381 3.66 15.44 -20.93
CA LYS A 381 4.79 15.65 -20.03
C LYS A 381 4.87 14.55 -18.97
N THR A 382 6.07 14.33 -18.44
CA THR A 382 6.43 13.15 -17.62
C THR A 382 6.31 13.37 -16.11
N GLY A 383 5.72 14.48 -15.66
CA GLY A 383 5.74 14.86 -14.25
C GLY A 383 5.09 13.82 -13.31
N MET A 384 3.98 13.18 -13.72
CA MET A 384 3.36 12.12 -12.91
C MET A 384 4.22 10.86 -12.82
N LEU A 385 4.88 10.46 -13.92
CA LEU A 385 5.79 9.30 -13.94
C LEU A 385 7.05 9.58 -13.10
N LYS A 386 7.55 10.83 -13.12
CA LYS A 386 8.64 11.29 -12.25
C LYS A 386 8.26 11.24 -10.77
N ALA A 387 7.04 11.66 -10.42
CA ALA A 387 6.53 11.57 -9.05
C ALA A 387 6.50 10.10 -8.58
N ALA A 388 5.93 9.21 -9.39
CA ALA A 388 5.95 7.77 -9.11
C ALA A 388 7.38 7.21 -8.96
N SER A 389 8.31 7.60 -9.84
CA SER A 389 9.71 7.18 -9.78
C SER A 389 10.49 7.75 -8.59
N SER A 390 9.99 8.80 -7.94
CA SER A 390 10.58 9.32 -6.70
C SER A 390 10.07 8.59 -5.45
N GLU A 391 8.85 8.05 -5.53
CA GLU A 391 8.22 7.28 -4.47
C GLU A 391 8.61 5.80 -4.52
N PHE A 392 8.70 5.25 -5.73
CA PHE A 392 9.01 3.85 -5.99
C PHE A 392 10.38 3.71 -6.65
N ASN A 393 11.09 2.63 -6.31
CA ASN A 393 12.30 2.22 -7.02
C ASN A 393 11.88 1.50 -8.31
N ILE A 394 11.72 2.24 -9.40
CA ILE A 394 11.15 1.72 -10.66
C ILE A 394 12.25 1.20 -11.58
N ASP A 395 12.09 -0.04 -12.05
CA ASP A 395 12.90 -0.65 -13.11
C ASP A 395 12.42 -0.18 -14.49
N ARG A 396 12.86 1.01 -14.91
CA ARG A 396 12.39 1.64 -16.17
C ARG A 396 12.56 0.76 -17.42
N PRO A 397 13.70 0.08 -17.64
CA PRO A 397 13.89 -0.80 -18.80
C PRO A 397 12.82 -1.90 -18.97
N HIS A 398 12.23 -2.36 -17.87
CA HIS A 398 11.17 -3.39 -17.87
C HIS A 398 9.79 -2.82 -17.52
N SER A 399 9.63 -1.50 -17.61
CA SER A 399 8.39 -0.79 -17.30
C SER A 399 7.68 -0.30 -18.55
N TRP A 400 6.37 -0.15 -18.43
CA TRP A 400 5.46 0.09 -19.54
C TRP A 400 4.53 1.27 -19.26
N MET A 401 4.13 1.99 -20.31
CA MET A 401 2.98 2.90 -20.29
C MET A 401 1.90 2.36 -21.23
N VAL A 402 0.68 2.20 -20.71
CA VAL A 402 -0.51 1.79 -21.46
C VAL A 402 -1.52 2.95 -21.47
N GLY A 403 -1.93 3.37 -22.66
CA GLY A 403 -2.84 4.50 -22.83
C GLY A 403 -3.67 4.43 -24.10
N ASP A 404 -4.78 5.17 -24.14
CA ASP A 404 -5.68 5.25 -25.29
C ASP A 404 -5.42 6.48 -26.18
N THR A 405 -4.50 7.38 -25.80
CA THR A 405 -4.15 8.58 -26.58
C THR A 405 -2.67 8.67 -26.93
N TRP A 406 -2.33 9.46 -27.96
CA TRP A 406 -0.92 9.73 -28.32
C TRP A 406 -0.14 10.40 -27.18
N ARG A 407 -0.83 11.14 -26.30
CA ARG A 407 -0.22 11.82 -25.15
C ARG A 407 0.37 10.81 -24.16
N ASP A 408 -0.27 9.65 -24.02
CA ASP A 408 0.20 8.58 -23.16
C ASP A 408 1.46 7.92 -23.73
N VAL A 409 1.43 7.61 -25.02
CA VAL A 409 2.57 7.02 -25.73
C VAL A 409 3.77 7.97 -25.72
N GLU A 410 3.57 9.26 -26.01
CA GLU A 410 4.65 10.25 -25.96
C GLU A 410 5.20 10.43 -24.54
N CYS A 411 4.32 10.44 -23.52
CA CYS A 411 4.75 10.50 -22.12
C CYS A 411 5.63 9.30 -21.75
N GLY A 412 5.18 8.08 -22.08
CA GLY A 412 5.93 6.85 -21.83
C GLY A 412 7.29 6.85 -22.52
N LYS A 413 7.34 7.15 -23.83
CA LYS A 413 8.60 7.20 -24.58
C LYS A 413 9.55 8.28 -24.07
N THR A 414 9.05 9.47 -23.75
CA THR A 414 9.86 10.56 -23.18
C THR A 414 10.46 10.16 -21.83
N PHE A 415 9.76 9.30 -21.08
CA PHE A 415 10.25 8.74 -19.83
C PHE A 415 11.05 7.42 -19.99
N GLN A 416 11.39 7.05 -21.23
CA GLN A 416 12.15 5.84 -21.57
C GLN A 416 11.45 4.53 -21.12
N LEU A 417 10.13 4.50 -21.22
CA LEU A 417 9.32 3.31 -21.03
C LEU A 417 8.97 2.67 -22.37
N ARG A 418 8.72 1.36 -22.35
CA ARG A 418 8.01 0.66 -23.42
C ARG A 418 6.55 1.11 -23.45
N THR A 419 5.90 1.09 -24.62
CA THR A 419 4.53 1.66 -24.73
C THR A 419 3.57 0.77 -25.51
N VAL A 420 2.33 0.64 -25.01
CA VAL A 420 1.23 -0.06 -25.68
C VAL A 420 0.05 0.92 -25.81
N GLY A 421 -0.48 1.06 -27.02
CA GLY A 421 -1.73 1.76 -27.26
C GLY A 421 -2.90 0.81 -27.10
N VAL A 422 -3.99 1.25 -26.46
CA VAL A 422 -5.25 0.49 -26.43
C VAL A 422 -6.34 1.22 -27.21
N THR A 423 -7.13 0.46 -27.97
CA THR A 423 -8.30 0.99 -28.67
C THR A 423 -9.53 0.99 -27.74
N GLY A 424 -10.51 1.84 -28.03
CA GLY A 424 -11.69 2.07 -27.20
C GLY A 424 -11.44 3.15 -26.14
N GLY A 425 -12.32 4.13 -26.07
CA GLY A 425 -12.12 5.38 -25.33
C GLY A 425 -12.38 6.59 -26.22
N GLU A 426 -11.53 7.61 -26.12
CA GLU A 426 -11.36 8.59 -27.20
C GLU A 426 -10.85 7.90 -28.50
N GLY A 427 -10.11 6.78 -28.33
CA GLY A 427 -9.67 5.85 -29.35
C GLY A 427 -8.30 6.20 -29.93
N TYR A 428 -7.29 5.33 -29.76
CA TYR A 428 -5.98 5.56 -30.37
C TYR A 428 -6.02 5.39 -31.91
N PRO A 429 -5.43 6.32 -32.69
CA PRO A 429 -4.89 7.61 -32.25
C PRO A 429 -5.99 8.67 -32.13
N TYR A 430 -6.20 9.22 -30.92
CA TYR A 430 -7.17 10.29 -30.75
C TYR A 430 -6.61 11.61 -31.30
N LYS A 431 -7.11 11.98 -32.48
CA LYS A 431 -6.93 13.25 -33.23
C LYS A 431 -5.47 13.66 -33.50
N GLU A 432 -5.17 13.75 -34.80
CA GLU A 432 -3.92 14.19 -35.43
C GLU A 432 -2.67 13.52 -34.85
N ALA A 433 -2.29 12.39 -35.45
CA ALA A 433 -1.07 11.68 -35.14
C ALA A 433 0.15 12.61 -35.27
N LYS A 434 0.61 13.18 -34.15
CA LYS A 434 2.04 13.40 -33.99
C LYS A 434 2.71 12.03 -34.07
N ALA A 435 3.86 11.97 -34.73
CA ALA A 435 4.59 10.79 -35.20
C ALA A 435 5.07 9.78 -34.12
N VAL A 436 4.25 9.46 -33.12
CA VAL A 436 4.61 8.64 -31.97
C VAL A 436 3.73 7.39 -31.93
N GLU A 437 4.22 6.33 -32.53
CA GLU A 437 3.58 5.01 -32.54
C GLU A 437 3.99 4.19 -31.30
N PRO A 438 3.08 3.49 -30.60
CA PRO A 438 3.44 2.54 -29.57
C PRO A 438 4.12 1.30 -30.16
N GLU A 439 4.72 0.46 -29.32
CA GLU A 439 5.28 -0.83 -29.77
C GLU A 439 4.18 -1.80 -30.26
N LYS A 440 3.00 -1.70 -29.64
CA LYS A 440 1.83 -2.51 -29.98
C LYS A 440 0.56 -1.70 -29.80
N ILE A 441 -0.42 -1.96 -30.66
CA ILE A 441 -1.81 -1.53 -30.49
C ILE A 441 -2.64 -2.77 -30.16
N CYS A 442 -3.45 -2.68 -29.11
CA CYS A 442 -4.31 -3.74 -28.59
C CYS A 442 -5.77 -3.28 -28.51
N SER A 443 -6.70 -4.23 -28.53
CA SER A 443 -8.15 -3.96 -28.45
C SER A 443 -8.61 -3.44 -27.08
N GLY A 444 -7.86 -3.76 -26.02
CA GLY A 444 -8.11 -3.34 -24.64
C GLY A 444 -6.98 -3.71 -23.70
N LEU A 445 -7.17 -3.43 -22.40
CA LEU A 445 -6.12 -3.60 -21.39
C LEU A 445 -5.70 -5.06 -21.19
N LEU A 446 -6.63 -6.02 -21.33
CA LEU A 446 -6.30 -7.44 -21.14
C LEU A 446 -5.30 -7.95 -22.18
N GLU A 447 -5.54 -7.67 -23.47
CA GLU A 447 -4.62 -8.02 -24.55
C GLU A 447 -3.27 -7.30 -24.40
N ALA A 448 -3.29 -6.03 -23.99
CA ALA A 448 -2.07 -5.27 -23.71
C ALA A 448 -1.24 -5.93 -22.59
N VAL A 449 -1.88 -6.37 -21.50
CA VAL A 449 -1.20 -7.06 -20.40
C VAL A 449 -0.69 -8.43 -20.82
N GLU A 450 -1.43 -9.18 -21.64
CA GLU A 450 -0.96 -10.46 -22.17
C GLU A 450 0.28 -10.29 -23.03
N TYR A 451 0.32 -9.25 -23.87
CA TYR A 451 1.51 -8.87 -24.61
C TYR A 451 2.68 -8.50 -23.68
N ILE A 452 2.45 -7.64 -22.69
CA ILE A 452 3.47 -7.23 -21.70
C ILE A 452 4.06 -8.44 -20.96
N LEU A 453 3.22 -9.38 -20.54
CA LEU A 453 3.67 -10.58 -19.81
C LEU A 453 4.38 -11.60 -20.71
N ALA A 454 4.07 -11.64 -22.01
CA ALA A 454 4.77 -12.47 -22.97
C ALA A 454 6.15 -11.90 -23.35
N GLU A 455 6.25 -10.57 -23.45
CA GLU A 455 7.49 -9.82 -23.71
C GLU A 455 8.40 -9.70 -22.47
N GLY A 456 7.80 -9.84 -21.29
CA GLY A 456 8.46 -9.62 -20.01
C GLY A 456 9.42 -10.75 -19.64
N ILE A 457 10.62 -10.38 -19.21
CA ILE A 457 11.40 -11.19 -18.29
C ILE A 457 10.60 -11.18 -16.97
N LEU A 458 9.98 -12.30 -16.59
CA LEU A 458 9.40 -12.47 -15.25
C LEU A 458 10.42 -11.94 -14.23
N PRO A 459 10.02 -11.17 -13.20
CA PRO A 459 10.97 -10.60 -12.24
C PRO A 459 11.82 -11.72 -11.62
N ARG A 460 13.02 -11.85 -12.19
CA ARG A 460 14.21 -12.58 -11.80
C ARG A 460 14.04 -13.63 -10.70
N LYS A 461 14.08 -14.91 -11.10
CA LYS A 461 14.33 -16.06 -10.20
C LYS A 461 15.79 -16.10 -9.71
N ASP A 462 16.68 -15.31 -10.30
CA ASP A 462 18.13 -15.31 -10.09
C ASP A 462 18.61 -14.54 -8.85
N LEU A 463 17.71 -14.00 -8.03
CA LEU A 463 18.05 -13.69 -6.63
C LEU A 463 17.97 -14.98 -5.79
N GLN A 464 18.81 -15.96 -6.14
CA GLN A 464 19.28 -16.91 -5.14
C GLN A 464 20.20 -16.11 -4.22
N LEU A 465 19.70 -15.78 -3.02
CA LEU A 465 20.56 -15.42 -1.89
C LEU A 465 21.19 -16.70 -1.32
#